data_AF-A0A9E1VEL9-F1
#
_entry.id   AF-A0A9E1VEL9-F1
#
_cell.length_a   1.000
_cell.length_b   1.000
_cell.length_c   1.000
_cell.angle_alpha   90.00
_cell.angle_beta   90.00
_cell.angle_gamma   90.00
#
_symmetry.space_group_name_H-M   'P 1'
#
loop_
_entity.id
_entity.type
_entity.pdbx_description
1 polymer ?
#
loop_
_entity_poly.entity_id
_entity_poly.type
_entity_poly.pdbx_seq_one_letter_code
_entity_poly.pdbx_strand_id
1 'polypeptide(L)'
;MRYLVTSLLCVFTLSLTAQSVITYPYNPDSDGDAFISTTDLIETLASFGLGFTPDEIQIDGVGLAEAISLLETTVFELQQQVYQLLSLGDYYQGGYIFYLDESGQHGLVAAPDNVGGEIEDIYGNSGFPWGCVGMVINSVGLDSSGAIGTGLQNTLDIVNACTETPIAASVCLEYENDGYTDWYLPSFHEMNLMCEVIGMNSIYLDFALFDDDGYWTSNQNYSDWAWYYNFDLCSPYTNVRTNLKRARAIRSF
;
A
#
# COMPACT_ATOMS: atom_id res chain seq x y z
N MET A 1 -10.77 -32.30 -36.16
CA MET A 1 -9.84 -33.46 -36.17
C MET A 1 -8.36 -33.01 -36.16
N ARG A 2 -7.95 -32.19 -35.18
CA ARG A 2 -6.52 -31.86 -34.95
C ARG A 2 -6.14 -31.76 -33.46
N TYR A 3 -7.08 -31.94 -32.53
CA TYR A 3 -6.83 -31.92 -31.08
C TYR A 3 -7.03 -33.28 -30.39
N LEU A 4 -7.28 -34.34 -31.17
CA LEU A 4 -7.52 -35.69 -30.63
C LEU A 4 -6.26 -36.56 -30.57
N VAL A 5 -5.10 -36.02 -30.98
CA VAL A 5 -3.82 -36.75 -30.99
C VAL A 5 -2.85 -36.25 -29.91
N THR A 6 -3.04 -35.05 -29.37
CA THR A 6 -2.22 -34.52 -28.26
C THR A 6 -2.69 -34.95 -26.87
N SER A 7 -3.91 -35.45 -26.72
CA SER A 7 -4.41 -35.96 -25.42
C SER A 7 -4.02 -37.42 -25.13
N LEU A 8 -3.35 -38.11 -26.06
CA LEU A 8 -2.97 -39.51 -25.89
C LEU A 8 -1.55 -39.72 -25.36
N LEU A 9 -0.76 -38.66 -25.16
CA LEU A 9 0.63 -38.77 -24.67
C LEU A 9 0.80 -38.57 -23.15
N CYS A 10 -0.25 -38.21 -22.42
CA CYS A 10 -0.20 -38.03 -20.95
C CYS A 10 -0.76 -39.22 -20.15
N VAL A 11 -1.10 -40.35 -20.80
CA VAL A 11 -1.65 -41.54 -20.11
C VAL A 11 -0.62 -42.68 -19.99
N PHE A 12 0.64 -42.43 -20.34
CA PHE A 12 1.68 -43.46 -20.29
C PHE A 12 2.99 -42.95 -19.67
N THR A 13 2.91 -42.30 -18.51
CA THR A 13 4.01 -42.29 -17.55
C THR A 13 3.58 -43.12 -16.35
N LEU A 14 3.75 -44.43 -16.56
CA LEU A 14 4.07 -45.45 -15.57
C LEU A 14 4.03 -44.95 -14.11
N SER A 15 2.93 -45.27 -13.42
CA SER A 15 2.94 -45.49 -11.99
C SER A 15 3.78 -46.74 -11.69
N LEU A 16 5.10 -46.58 -11.74
CA LEU A 16 6.05 -47.49 -11.11
C LEU A 16 6.41 -46.86 -9.77
N THR A 17 5.54 -47.05 -8.78
CA THR A 17 5.99 -46.92 -7.40
C THR A 17 6.89 -48.12 -7.14
N ALA A 18 8.20 -47.94 -7.31
CA ALA A 18 9.21 -48.94 -6.90
C ALA A 18 9.33 -49.05 -5.37
N GLN A 19 8.53 -48.29 -4.62
CA GLN A 19 8.49 -48.36 -3.18
C GLN A 19 7.68 -49.58 -2.77
N SER A 20 8.39 -50.64 -2.35
CA SER A 20 7.76 -51.76 -1.67
C SER A 20 7.04 -51.23 -0.44
N VAL A 21 5.71 -51.38 -0.41
CA VAL A 21 4.91 -51.06 0.78
C VAL A 21 5.24 -52.12 1.83
N ILE A 22 6.18 -51.80 2.71
CA ILE A 22 6.43 -52.63 3.89
C ILE A 22 5.24 -52.46 4.83
N THR A 23 4.34 -53.44 4.86
CA THR A 23 3.31 -53.51 5.89
C THR A 23 3.94 -53.96 7.19
N TYR A 24 3.92 -53.10 8.21
CA TYR A 24 4.40 -53.47 9.54
C TYR A 24 3.31 -54.24 10.31
N PRO A 25 3.68 -55.30 11.07
CA PRO A 25 5.03 -55.83 11.25
C PRO A 25 5.57 -56.57 10.01
N TYR A 26 6.86 -56.36 9.69
CA TYR A 26 7.55 -56.97 8.54
C TYR A 26 7.45 -58.50 8.60
N ASN A 27 6.96 -59.12 7.53
CA ASN A 27 6.94 -60.57 7.35
C ASN A 27 8.17 -60.98 6.52
N PRO A 28 9.17 -61.66 7.09
CA PRO A 28 10.42 -62.02 6.42
C PRO A 28 10.27 -63.24 5.50
N ASP A 29 9.10 -63.40 4.88
CA ASP A 29 8.77 -64.45 3.91
C ASP A 29 8.94 -63.85 2.51
N SER A 30 10.11 -64.05 1.91
CA SER A 30 10.48 -63.39 0.65
C SER A 30 9.83 -64.08 -0.55
N ASP A 31 9.66 -65.40 -0.49
CA ASP A 31 9.06 -66.18 -1.58
C ASP A 31 7.52 -66.38 -1.45
N GLY A 32 6.94 -65.97 -0.32
CA GLY A 32 5.50 -65.94 -0.07
C GLY A 32 4.90 -67.33 0.20
N ASP A 33 5.72 -68.30 0.61
CA ASP A 33 5.29 -69.68 0.85
C ASP A 33 4.67 -69.91 2.24
N ALA A 34 4.58 -68.85 3.05
CA ALA A 34 4.11 -68.83 4.43
C ALA A 34 4.98 -69.57 5.44
N PHE A 35 6.18 -70.02 5.04
CA PHE A 35 7.23 -70.53 5.90
C PHE A 35 8.38 -69.51 5.97
N ILE A 36 9.10 -69.51 7.08
CA ILE A 36 10.34 -68.73 7.21
C ILE A 36 11.51 -69.71 7.13
N SER A 37 12.22 -69.70 6.01
CA SER A 37 13.30 -70.64 5.70
C SER A 37 14.65 -69.93 5.46
N THR A 38 15.70 -70.72 5.24
CA THR A 38 17.03 -70.15 4.90
C THR A 38 17.02 -69.43 3.55
N THR A 39 16.08 -69.74 2.67
CA THR A 39 15.95 -69.15 1.33
C THR A 39 15.48 -67.70 1.44
N ASP A 40 14.56 -67.43 2.37
CA ASP A 40 14.03 -66.09 2.66
C ASP A 40 15.09 -65.15 3.25
N LEU A 41 16.07 -65.74 3.94
CA LEU A 41 17.16 -65.00 4.54
C LEU A 41 18.25 -64.62 3.51
N ILE A 42 18.26 -65.17 2.29
CA ILE A 42 19.36 -64.93 1.33
C ILE A 42 19.45 -63.46 0.91
N GLU A 43 18.31 -62.81 0.60
CA GLU A 43 18.29 -61.40 0.20
C GLU A 43 18.71 -60.48 1.37
N THR A 44 18.25 -60.82 2.57
CA THR A 44 18.62 -60.09 3.79
C THR A 44 20.10 -60.27 4.13
N LEU A 45 20.65 -61.47 3.96
CA LEU A 45 22.05 -61.79 4.21
C LEU A 45 23.00 -61.16 3.19
N ALA A 46 22.56 -60.99 1.94
CA ALA A 46 23.34 -60.32 0.89
C ALA A 46 23.61 -58.84 1.20
N SER A 47 22.74 -58.21 1.99
CA SER A 47 22.86 -56.82 2.44
C SER A 47 23.33 -56.71 3.91
N PHE A 48 23.42 -57.84 4.63
CA PHE A 48 23.79 -57.87 6.04
C PHE A 48 25.23 -57.37 6.24
N GLY A 49 25.38 -56.34 7.07
CA GLY A 49 26.67 -55.71 7.36
C GLY A 49 27.05 -54.57 6.41
N LEU A 50 26.25 -54.30 5.36
CA LEU A 50 26.33 -53.04 4.63
C LEU A 50 25.70 -51.91 5.48
N GLY A 51 26.19 -50.68 5.30
CA GLY A 51 25.55 -49.52 5.92
C GLY A 51 24.16 -49.31 5.32
N PHE A 52 23.15 -49.11 6.16
CA PHE A 52 21.84 -48.67 5.69
C PHE A 52 21.93 -47.22 5.21
N THR A 53 21.69 -46.99 3.92
CA THR A 53 21.57 -45.66 3.33
C THR A 53 20.12 -45.47 2.89
N PRO A 54 19.26 -44.82 3.70
CA PRO A 54 17.89 -44.57 3.29
C PRO A 54 17.85 -43.67 2.06
N ASP A 55 16.95 -43.96 1.14
CA ASP A 55 16.60 -43.04 0.06
C ASP A 55 15.92 -41.80 0.63
N GLU A 56 16.03 -40.67 -0.08
CA GLU A 56 15.38 -39.42 0.31
C GLU A 56 13.86 -39.60 0.36
N ILE A 57 13.25 -39.10 1.44
CA ILE A 57 11.79 -39.08 1.59
C ILE A 57 11.19 -38.29 0.44
N GLN A 58 10.23 -38.89 -0.25
CA GLN A 58 9.49 -38.25 -1.34
C GLN A 58 8.13 -37.77 -0.84
N ILE A 59 7.74 -36.55 -1.20
CA ILE A 59 6.38 -36.01 -1.05
C ILE A 59 5.84 -35.82 -2.47
N ASP A 60 4.81 -36.58 -2.84
CA ASP A 60 4.19 -36.52 -4.17
C ASP A 60 5.17 -36.63 -5.36
N GLY A 61 6.26 -37.38 -5.18
CA GLY A 61 7.29 -37.60 -6.20
C GLY A 61 8.39 -36.52 -6.27
N VAL A 62 8.42 -35.60 -5.30
CA VAL A 62 9.47 -34.60 -5.11
C VAL A 62 10.28 -34.91 -3.85
N GLY A 63 11.60 -34.77 -3.91
CA GLY A 63 12.47 -34.97 -2.75
C GLY A 63 12.15 -33.98 -1.64
N LEU A 64 12.21 -34.43 -0.38
CA LEU A 64 11.90 -33.59 0.78
C LEU A 64 12.71 -32.29 0.81
N ALA A 65 13.98 -32.31 0.38
CA ALA A 65 14.81 -31.10 0.34
C ALA A 65 14.28 -30.06 -0.66
N GLU A 66 13.81 -30.50 -1.83
CA GLU A 66 13.21 -29.63 -2.84
C GLU A 66 11.86 -29.08 -2.36
N ALA A 67 11.02 -29.94 -1.76
CA ALA A 67 9.74 -29.52 -1.20
C ALA A 67 9.90 -28.45 -0.10
N ILE A 68 10.89 -28.62 0.78
CA ILE A 68 11.21 -27.62 1.82
C ILE A 68 11.70 -26.31 1.16
N SER A 69 12.58 -26.37 0.17
CA SER A 69 13.09 -25.18 -0.52
C SER A 69 11.98 -24.37 -1.22
N LEU A 70 11.02 -25.06 -1.86
CA LEU A 70 9.83 -24.44 -2.46
C LEU A 70 8.95 -23.76 -1.41
N LEU A 71 8.72 -24.42 -0.27
CA LEU A 71 7.97 -23.85 0.84
C LEU A 71 8.66 -22.61 1.42
N GLU A 72 9.97 -22.68 1.67
CA GLU A 72 10.76 -21.55 2.17
C GLU A 72 10.70 -20.35 1.22
N THR A 73 10.85 -20.59 -0.09
CA THR A 73 10.75 -19.53 -1.11
C THR A 73 9.36 -18.91 -1.14
N THR A 74 8.31 -19.74 -1.14
CA THR A 74 6.92 -19.26 -1.17
C THR A 74 6.59 -18.46 0.09
N VAL A 75 7.01 -18.93 1.27
CA VAL A 75 6.82 -18.21 2.54
C VAL A 75 7.55 -16.87 2.51
N PHE A 76 8.77 -16.82 1.98
CA PHE A 76 9.52 -15.57 1.83
C PHE A 76 8.80 -14.58 0.91
N GLU A 77 8.33 -15.02 -0.26
CA GLU A 77 7.60 -14.17 -1.21
C GLU A 77 6.29 -13.65 -0.62
N LEU A 78 5.52 -14.50 0.06
CA LEU A 78 4.30 -14.10 0.75
C LEU A 78 4.58 -13.13 1.91
N GLN A 79 5.66 -13.35 2.66
CA GLN A 79 6.08 -12.41 3.70
C GLN A 79 6.41 -11.04 3.08
N GLN A 80 7.13 -10.99 1.96
CA GLN A 80 7.41 -9.73 1.26
C GLN A 80 6.13 -9.03 0.80
N GLN A 81 5.13 -9.78 0.31
CA GLN A 81 3.84 -9.20 -0.07
C GLN A 81 3.07 -8.63 1.13
N VAL A 82 3.08 -9.32 2.28
CA VAL A 82 2.43 -8.84 3.52
C VAL A 82 3.15 -7.61 4.08
N TYR A 83 4.48 -7.55 4.02
CA TYR A 83 5.27 -6.38 4.46
C TYR A 83 5.09 -5.15 3.56
N GLN A 84 4.52 -5.28 2.36
CA GLN A 84 4.26 -4.20 1.41
C GLN A 84 2.78 -3.81 1.34
N LEU A 85 1.90 -4.38 2.16
CA LEU A 85 0.50 -3.99 2.17
C LEU A 85 0.33 -2.65 2.88
N LEU A 86 0.44 -1.57 2.11
CA LEU A 86 0.19 -0.21 2.58
C LEU A 86 -1.22 -0.11 3.14
N SER A 87 -1.34 0.52 4.29
CA SER A 87 -2.61 0.77 4.97
C SER A 87 -2.83 2.26 5.21
N LEU A 88 -4.10 2.64 5.35
CA LEU A 88 -4.45 4.01 5.74
C LEU A 88 -3.86 4.32 7.12
N GLY A 89 -3.23 5.49 7.24
CA GLY A 89 -2.53 5.96 8.44
C GLY A 89 -1.04 5.59 8.50
N ASP A 90 -0.55 4.70 7.64
CA ASP A 90 0.88 4.37 7.61
C ASP A 90 1.71 5.59 7.16
N TYR A 91 2.90 5.76 7.76
CA TYR A 91 3.88 6.74 7.28
C TYR A 91 4.68 6.12 6.12
N TYR A 92 4.50 6.66 4.92
CA TYR A 92 5.10 6.16 3.69
C TYR A 92 5.48 7.33 2.77
N GLN A 93 6.66 7.26 2.14
CA GLN A 93 7.15 8.27 1.20
C GLN A 93 6.98 9.73 1.65
N GLY A 94 7.36 10.02 2.90
CA GLY A 94 7.39 11.37 3.46
C GLY A 94 6.06 11.88 4.03
N GLY A 95 5.01 11.05 4.15
CA GLY A 95 3.75 11.47 4.73
C GLY A 95 2.85 10.33 5.20
N TYR A 96 1.71 10.67 5.78
CA TYR A 96 0.70 9.70 6.23
C TYR A 96 -0.29 9.38 5.11
N ILE A 97 -0.47 8.10 4.81
CA ILE A 97 -1.40 7.63 3.77
C ILE A 97 -2.83 7.93 4.21
N PHE A 98 -3.58 8.68 3.40
CA PHE A 98 -5.00 8.93 3.63
C PHE A 98 -5.90 8.49 2.47
N TYR A 99 -5.29 8.04 1.37
CA TYR A 99 -5.98 7.45 0.24
C TYR A 99 -5.09 6.39 -0.42
N LEU A 100 -5.70 5.27 -0.81
CA LEU A 100 -5.11 4.21 -1.61
C LEU A 100 -6.07 3.88 -2.76
N ASP A 101 -5.53 3.62 -3.94
CA ASP A 101 -6.31 3.12 -5.06
C ASP A 101 -6.66 1.63 -4.88
N GLU A 102 -7.44 1.08 -5.82
CA GLU A 102 -7.87 -0.32 -5.76
C GLU A 102 -6.71 -1.33 -5.80
N SER A 103 -5.53 -0.91 -6.28
CA SER A 103 -4.34 -1.76 -6.35
C SER A 103 -3.58 -1.80 -5.02
N GLY A 104 -3.79 -0.82 -4.14
CA GLY A 104 -3.06 -0.63 -2.89
C GLY A 104 -1.60 -0.20 -3.09
N GLN A 105 -1.18 0.12 -4.33
CA GLN A 105 0.19 0.50 -4.66
C GLN A 105 0.36 2.00 -4.84
N HIS A 106 -0.71 2.70 -5.24
CA HIS A 106 -0.71 4.15 -5.44
C HIS A 106 -1.71 4.81 -4.51
N GLY A 107 -1.45 6.08 -4.18
CA GLY A 107 -2.27 6.77 -3.21
C GLY A 107 -1.90 8.23 -3.01
N LEU A 108 -2.42 8.79 -1.93
CA LEU A 108 -2.09 10.13 -1.47
C LEU A 108 -1.56 10.08 -0.04
N VAL A 109 -0.53 10.87 0.21
CA VAL A 109 0.02 11.10 1.56
C VAL A 109 -0.09 12.56 1.94
N ALA A 110 -0.36 12.80 3.22
CA ALA A 110 -0.35 14.11 3.84
C ALA A 110 0.98 14.36 4.53
N ALA A 111 1.48 15.59 4.44
CA ALA A 111 2.68 16.00 5.18
C ALA A 111 2.49 15.71 6.68
N PRO A 112 3.56 15.30 7.41
CA PRO A 112 3.47 15.02 8.83
C PRO A 112 3.16 16.25 9.68
N ASP A 113 3.55 17.45 9.20
CA ASP A 113 3.39 18.72 9.88
C ASP A 113 2.83 19.82 8.95
N ASN A 114 2.38 20.93 9.55
CA ASN A 114 1.92 22.10 8.81
C ASN A 114 3.09 22.70 8.04
N VAL A 115 2.80 23.27 6.87
CA VAL A 115 3.83 24.00 6.14
C VAL A 115 4.27 25.19 7.00
N GLY A 116 5.56 25.28 7.30
CA GLY A 116 6.12 26.34 8.13
C GLY A 116 6.21 27.69 7.42
N GLY A 117 6.60 28.73 8.16
CA GLY A 117 6.75 30.09 7.62
C GLY A 117 5.45 30.91 7.63
N GLU A 118 4.50 30.54 8.48
CA GLU A 118 3.21 31.22 8.62
C GLU A 118 3.37 32.71 8.95
N ILE A 119 2.48 33.53 8.39
CA ILE A 119 2.33 34.95 8.73
C ILE A 119 1.49 35.03 10.00
N GLU A 120 1.85 35.90 10.94
CA GLU A 120 1.03 36.22 12.11
C GLU A 120 0.40 37.61 11.95
N ASP A 121 -0.91 37.72 12.17
CA ASP A 121 -1.61 39.01 12.18
C ASP A 121 -1.62 39.67 13.57
N ILE A 122 -2.18 40.89 13.66
CA ILE A 122 -2.20 41.67 14.91
C ILE A 122 -3.03 41.01 16.02
N TYR A 123 -3.91 40.07 15.66
CA TYR A 123 -4.82 39.38 16.55
C TYR A 123 -4.27 38.01 16.98
N GLY A 124 -3.06 37.64 16.53
CA GLY A 124 -2.41 36.37 16.84
C GLY A 124 -2.90 35.22 15.97
N ASN A 125 -3.60 35.48 14.86
CA ASN A 125 -3.92 34.43 13.89
C ASN A 125 -2.68 34.13 13.04
N SER A 126 -2.39 32.85 12.84
CA SER A 126 -1.24 32.40 12.05
C SER A 126 -1.67 31.63 10.80
N GLY A 127 -1.01 31.86 9.68
CA GLY A 127 -1.23 31.09 8.45
C GLY A 127 -0.84 31.85 7.19
N PHE A 128 -1.51 31.51 6.08
CA PHE A 128 -1.29 32.10 4.77
C PHE A 128 -2.59 32.62 4.18
N PRO A 129 -2.56 33.69 3.37
CA PRO A 129 -3.62 33.98 2.43
C PRO A 129 -3.77 32.85 1.42
N TRP A 130 -4.98 32.62 0.93
CA TRP A 130 -5.24 31.62 -0.10
C TRP A 130 -4.70 32.08 -1.46
N GLY A 131 -4.87 33.37 -1.78
CA GLY A 131 -4.48 33.97 -3.05
C GLY A 131 -4.94 35.42 -3.18
N CYS A 132 -4.71 36.03 -4.35
CA CYS A 132 -4.94 37.44 -4.62
C CYS A 132 -6.44 37.80 -4.69
N VAL A 133 -6.79 39.02 -4.25
CA VAL A 133 -8.16 39.56 -4.22
C VAL A 133 -8.71 39.85 -5.62
N GLY A 134 -10.03 39.73 -5.81
CA GLY A 134 -10.73 40.19 -7.02
C GLY A 134 -10.53 39.32 -8.25
N MET A 135 -10.06 38.09 -8.09
CA MET A 135 -9.72 37.20 -9.20
C MET A 135 -10.55 35.92 -9.18
N VAL A 136 -11.17 35.60 -10.32
CA VAL A 136 -11.79 34.29 -10.56
C VAL A 136 -10.86 33.49 -11.46
N ILE A 137 -10.40 32.34 -10.98
CA ILE A 137 -9.51 31.44 -11.73
C ILE A 137 -10.39 30.36 -12.35
N ASN A 138 -10.86 30.56 -13.58
CA ASN A 138 -11.91 29.70 -14.17
C ASN A 138 -11.56 28.20 -14.24
N SER A 139 -10.27 27.86 -14.21
CA SER A 139 -9.79 26.47 -14.20
C SER A 139 -9.81 25.82 -12.81
N VAL A 140 -9.88 26.61 -11.74
CA VAL A 140 -9.97 26.12 -10.36
C VAL A 140 -11.43 25.82 -10.02
N GLY A 141 -11.69 24.60 -9.56
CA GLY A 141 -13.04 24.15 -9.19
C GLY A 141 -13.69 25.04 -8.13
N LEU A 142 -14.98 25.35 -8.31
CA LEU A 142 -15.75 26.27 -7.47
C LEU A 142 -16.34 25.62 -6.21
N ASP A 143 -16.41 24.29 -6.15
CA ASP A 143 -17.26 23.60 -5.18
C ASP A 143 -16.85 22.13 -4.89
N SER A 144 -17.71 21.48 -4.11
CA SER A 144 -17.72 20.07 -3.74
C SER A 144 -18.21 19.13 -4.86
N SER A 145 -18.13 19.51 -6.14
CA SER A 145 -18.51 18.64 -7.28
C SER A 145 -17.33 18.15 -8.12
N GLY A 146 -16.12 18.59 -7.79
CA GLY A 146 -14.87 18.08 -8.35
C GLY A 146 -14.56 16.62 -7.99
N ALA A 147 -13.42 16.13 -8.47
CA ALA A 147 -12.92 14.79 -8.17
C ALA A 147 -11.63 14.85 -7.34
N ILE A 148 -11.29 13.72 -6.74
CA ILE A 148 -9.95 13.44 -6.21
C ILE A 148 -8.94 13.58 -7.37
N GLY A 149 -7.74 14.09 -7.08
CA GLY A 149 -6.68 14.30 -8.08
C GLY A 149 -6.66 15.70 -8.71
N THR A 150 -7.51 16.63 -8.25
CA THR A 150 -7.55 18.00 -8.80
C THR A 150 -6.64 18.98 -8.05
N GLY A 151 -6.13 18.64 -6.86
CA GLY A 151 -5.36 19.56 -6.02
C GLY A 151 -4.10 20.10 -6.69
N LEU A 152 -3.33 19.24 -7.36
CA LEU A 152 -2.09 19.67 -8.02
C LEU A 152 -2.35 20.71 -9.11
N GLN A 153 -3.28 20.44 -10.03
CA GLN A 153 -3.60 21.39 -11.10
C GLN A 153 -4.15 22.70 -10.55
N ASN A 154 -5.05 22.64 -9.56
CA ASN A 154 -5.56 23.84 -8.91
C ASN A 154 -4.43 24.65 -8.25
N THR A 155 -3.49 24.00 -7.57
CA THR A 155 -2.35 24.64 -6.91
C THR A 155 -1.48 25.39 -7.91
N LEU A 156 -1.17 24.75 -9.05
CA LEU A 156 -0.43 25.35 -10.15
C LEU A 156 -1.18 26.56 -10.76
N ASP A 157 -2.48 26.45 -10.93
CA ASP A 157 -3.31 27.53 -11.47
C ASP A 157 -3.37 28.73 -10.52
N ILE A 158 -3.41 28.49 -9.20
CA ILE A 158 -3.39 29.55 -8.18
C ILE A 158 -2.09 30.34 -8.25
N VAL A 159 -0.94 29.68 -8.26
CA VAL A 159 0.37 30.38 -8.30
C VAL A 159 0.63 31.05 -9.65
N ASN A 160 0.06 30.54 -10.74
CA ASN A 160 0.14 31.19 -12.05
C ASN A 160 -0.75 32.44 -12.12
N ALA A 161 -1.89 32.44 -11.42
CA ALA A 161 -2.81 33.56 -11.41
C ALA A 161 -2.38 34.65 -10.41
N CYS A 162 -1.87 34.26 -9.24
CA CYS A 162 -1.49 35.18 -8.16
C CYS A 162 0.03 35.24 -7.99
N THR A 163 0.59 36.44 -8.18
CA THR A 163 2.04 36.68 -8.06
C THR A 163 2.48 37.09 -6.65
N GLU A 164 1.53 37.27 -5.72
CA GLU A 164 1.83 37.56 -4.33
C GLU A 164 2.31 36.29 -3.61
N THR A 165 3.36 36.42 -2.80
CA THR A 165 3.89 35.35 -1.96
C THR A 165 4.25 35.88 -0.57
N PRO A 166 4.14 35.06 0.49
CA PRO A 166 3.68 33.67 0.47
C PRO A 166 2.14 33.57 0.42
N ILE A 167 1.63 32.61 -0.36
CA ILE A 167 0.24 32.15 -0.33
C ILE A 167 0.22 30.64 -0.08
N ALA A 168 -0.90 30.10 0.40
CA ALA A 168 -1.01 28.68 0.76
C ALA A 168 -0.53 27.74 -0.36
N ALA A 169 -0.88 28.05 -1.62
CA ALA A 169 -0.46 27.27 -2.77
C ALA A 169 1.06 27.33 -3.01
N SER A 170 1.68 28.51 -2.88
CA SER A 170 3.12 28.67 -3.15
C SER A 170 3.96 27.95 -2.10
N VAL A 171 3.57 28.05 -0.82
CA VAL A 171 4.32 27.39 0.26
C VAL A 171 4.18 25.87 0.22
N CYS A 172 3.03 25.33 -0.22
CA CYS A 172 2.90 23.89 -0.45
C CYS A 172 3.77 23.39 -1.60
N LEU A 173 3.95 24.16 -2.68
CA LEU A 173 4.83 23.79 -3.79
C LEU A 173 6.32 23.90 -3.44
N GLU A 174 6.67 24.76 -2.49
CA GLU A 174 8.04 24.92 -1.98
C GLU A 174 8.35 23.96 -0.81
N TYR A 175 7.35 23.23 -0.30
CA TYR A 175 7.53 22.30 0.80
C TYR A 175 8.37 21.10 0.36
N GLU A 176 9.35 20.74 1.20
CA GLU A 176 10.18 19.56 1.03
C GLU A 176 10.18 18.76 2.33
N ASN A 177 9.94 17.46 2.21
CA ASN A 177 10.05 16.53 3.33
C ASN A 177 10.59 15.18 2.85
N ASP A 178 11.55 14.62 3.58
CA ASP A 178 12.22 13.35 3.24
C ASP A 178 12.73 13.25 1.79
N GLY A 179 13.11 14.38 1.18
CA GLY A 179 13.62 14.46 -0.20
C GLY A 179 12.55 14.50 -1.30
N TYR A 180 11.26 14.56 -0.92
CA TYR A 180 10.14 14.77 -1.85
C TYR A 180 9.82 16.25 -2.01
N THR A 181 9.61 16.70 -3.25
CA THR A 181 9.43 18.13 -3.64
C THR A 181 8.19 18.36 -4.50
N ASP A 182 7.38 17.32 -4.69
CA ASP A 182 6.17 17.27 -5.52
C ASP A 182 4.89 17.49 -4.70
N TRP A 183 5.00 18.27 -3.62
CA TRP A 183 3.92 18.59 -2.70
C TRP A 183 3.01 19.70 -3.24
N TYR A 184 1.73 19.65 -2.91
CA TYR A 184 0.73 20.63 -3.37
C TYR A 184 -0.38 20.86 -2.35
N LEU A 185 -1.17 21.92 -2.55
CA LEU A 185 -2.31 22.24 -1.70
C LEU A 185 -3.49 21.31 -2.07
N PRO A 186 -4.06 20.55 -1.13
CA PRO A 186 -5.14 19.60 -1.40
C PRO A 186 -6.39 20.30 -1.92
N SER A 187 -7.06 19.69 -2.89
CA SER A 187 -8.43 20.06 -3.28
C SER A 187 -9.43 19.78 -2.16
N PHE A 188 -10.64 20.30 -2.32
CA PHE A 188 -11.78 20.08 -1.43
C PHE A 188 -12.02 18.58 -1.15
N HIS A 189 -11.97 17.73 -2.18
CA HIS A 189 -12.28 16.30 -2.05
C HIS A 189 -11.12 15.54 -1.40
N GLU A 190 -9.89 15.90 -1.73
CA GLU A 190 -8.70 15.33 -1.08
C GLU A 190 -8.65 15.74 0.40
N MET A 191 -9.03 16.98 0.72
CA MET A 191 -9.14 17.48 2.09
C MET A 191 -10.25 16.76 2.88
N ASN A 192 -11.41 16.50 2.26
CA ASN A 192 -12.48 15.73 2.86
C ASN A 192 -12.01 14.31 3.24
N LEU A 193 -11.38 13.60 2.31
CA LEU A 193 -10.79 12.28 2.59
C LEU A 193 -9.74 12.33 3.69
N MET A 194 -8.82 13.29 3.60
CA MET A 194 -7.77 13.46 4.60
C MET A 194 -8.36 13.66 6.00
N CYS A 195 -9.43 14.44 6.11
CA CYS A 195 -10.11 14.64 7.37
C CYS A 195 -10.81 13.39 7.90
N GLU A 196 -11.51 12.63 7.04
CA GLU A 196 -12.18 11.39 7.44
C GLU A 196 -11.19 10.29 7.88
N VAL A 197 -10.02 10.22 7.24
CA VAL A 197 -9.08 9.11 7.39
C VAL A 197 -7.96 9.41 8.38
N ILE A 198 -7.46 10.65 8.47
CA ILE A 198 -6.33 11.01 9.34
C ILE A 198 -6.57 12.30 10.16
N GLY A 199 -7.79 12.85 10.14
CA GLY A 199 -8.15 14.02 10.96
C GLY A 199 -8.34 13.70 12.45
N MET A 200 -8.58 14.74 13.27
CA MET A 200 -8.63 14.63 14.75
C MET A 200 -9.71 13.67 15.27
N ASN A 201 -10.79 13.48 14.52
CA ASN A 201 -11.87 12.54 14.84
C ASN A 201 -11.88 11.29 13.93
N SER A 202 -10.75 10.99 13.27
CA SER A 202 -10.62 9.84 12.39
C SER A 202 -10.89 8.52 13.13
N ILE A 203 -11.48 7.58 12.39
CA ILE A 203 -11.68 6.19 12.83
C ILE A 203 -10.37 5.39 12.94
N TYR A 204 -9.28 5.87 12.33
CA TYR A 204 -8.01 5.17 12.27
C TYR A 204 -7.06 5.59 13.38
N LEU A 205 -6.70 6.88 13.51
CA LEU A 205 -5.89 7.48 14.60
C LEU A 205 -5.70 9.01 14.38
N ASP A 206 -5.47 9.79 15.45
CA ASP A 206 -5.10 11.21 15.41
C ASP A 206 -3.57 11.36 15.21
N PHE A 207 -3.09 11.17 13.97
CA PHE A 207 -1.65 11.12 13.67
C PHE A 207 -1.07 12.42 13.08
N ALA A 208 -1.90 13.26 12.46
CA ALA A 208 -1.42 14.38 11.65
C ALA A 208 -1.32 15.71 12.42
N LEU A 209 -1.59 15.70 13.74
CA LEU A 209 -1.42 16.87 14.61
C LEU A 209 -2.12 18.12 14.04
N PHE A 210 -3.35 17.96 13.56
CA PHE A 210 -4.11 19.10 13.08
C PHE A 210 -4.48 20.00 14.26
N ASP A 211 -4.21 21.29 14.13
CA ASP A 211 -4.69 22.31 15.06
C ASP A 211 -6.20 22.58 14.89
N ASP A 212 -6.85 23.09 15.96
CA ASP A 212 -8.21 23.67 15.94
C ASP A 212 -8.20 25.02 15.20
N ASP A 213 -7.86 24.95 13.92
CA ASP A 213 -7.75 26.06 13.01
C ASP A 213 -8.27 25.66 11.64
N GLY A 214 -8.47 26.66 10.78
CA GLY A 214 -8.88 26.41 9.41
C GLY A 214 -7.68 26.10 8.50
N TYR A 215 -7.87 25.15 7.58
CA TYR A 215 -6.90 24.74 6.56
C TYR A 215 -7.40 25.06 5.17
N TRP A 216 -6.65 25.85 4.42
CA TRP A 216 -7.02 26.16 3.04
C TRP A 216 -7.05 24.90 2.17
N THR A 217 -8.06 24.82 1.30
CA THR A 217 -8.07 23.89 0.15
C THR A 217 -7.63 24.63 -1.10
N SER A 218 -7.29 23.94 -2.18
CA SER A 218 -7.00 24.53 -3.48
C SER A 218 -8.26 24.98 -4.24
N ASN A 219 -9.45 24.91 -3.65
CA ASN A 219 -10.70 25.29 -4.32
C ASN A 219 -11.09 26.73 -3.99
N GLN A 220 -11.39 27.50 -5.03
CA GLN A 220 -12.02 28.81 -4.88
C GLN A 220 -13.52 28.61 -4.66
N ASN A 221 -14.20 29.60 -4.08
CA ASN A 221 -15.67 29.63 -4.03
C ASN A 221 -16.23 30.74 -4.92
N TYR A 222 -15.62 31.92 -4.86
CA TYR A 222 -15.95 33.10 -5.66
C TYR A 222 -14.72 34.01 -5.81
N SER A 223 -14.88 35.19 -6.42
CA SER A 223 -13.78 36.15 -6.69
C SER A 223 -12.91 36.47 -5.46
N ASP A 224 -13.51 36.51 -4.27
CA ASP A 224 -12.83 36.94 -3.03
C ASP A 224 -12.87 35.86 -1.94
N TRP A 225 -13.46 34.70 -2.24
CA TRP A 225 -13.71 33.65 -1.24
C TRP A 225 -13.10 32.34 -1.71
N ALA A 226 -12.58 31.59 -0.74
CA ALA A 226 -12.01 30.26 -0.95
C ALA A 226 -12.55 29.27 0.08
N TRP A 227 -12.41 27.99 -0.23
CA TRP A 227 -12.82 26.90 0.66
C TRP A 227 -11.70 26.54 1.62
N TYR A 228 -12.05 26.38 2.89
CA TYR A 228 -11.19 25.82 3.92
C TYR A 228 -11.91 24.72 4.69
N TYR A 229 -11.15 23.89 5.38
CA TYR A 229 -11.66 22.85 6.26
C TYR A 229 -11.32 23.17 7.71
N ASN A 230 -12.26 22.91 8.62
CA ASN A 230 -11.98 22.82 10.04
C ASN A 230 -11.93 21.33 10.40
N PHE A 231 -10.81 20.89 10.99
CA PHE A 231 -10.55 19.48 11.28
C PHE A 231 -11.26 19.00 12.56
N ASP A 232 -11.52 19.89 13.52
CA ASP A 232 -12.33 19.59 14.71
C ASP A 232 -13.75 19.12 14.35
N LEU A 233 -14.38 19.81 13.40
CA LEU A 233 -15.75 19.51 12.94
C LEU A 233 -15.78 18.64 11.68
N CYS A 234 -14.61 18.34 11.13
CA CYS A 234 -14.43 17.72 9.83
C CYS A 234 -15.36 18.30 8.75
N SER A 235 -15.45 19.63 8.72
CA SER A 235 -16.48 20.34 7.96
C SER A 235 -15.89 21.43 7.08
N PRO A 236 -16.40 21.56 5.84
CA PRO A 236 -15.99 22.62 4.94
C PRO A 236 -16.68 23.94 5.27
N TYR A 237 -15.94 25.02 5.07
CA TYR A 237 -16.44 26.39 5.19
C TYR A 237 -15.81 27.26 4.11
N THR A 238 -16.32 28.49 3.99
CA THR A 238 -15.73 29.50 3.11
C THR A 238 -15.31 30.71 3.90
N ASN A 239 -14.25 31.37 3.46
CA ASN A 239 -13.80 32.63 4.04
C ASN A 239 -13.16 33.51 2.97
N VAL A 240 -12.96 34.77 3.31
CA VAL A 240 -12.23 35.73 2.47
C VAL A 240 -10.79 35.22 2.30
N ARG A 241 -10.32 35.18 1.05
CA ARG A 241 -9.00 34.62 0.70
C ARG A 241 -7.80 35.35 1.30
N THR A 242 -8.00 36.57 1.81
CA THR A 242 -6.96 37.33 2.53
C THR A 242 -6.82 36.93 3.98
N ASN A 243 -7.78 36.19 4.54
CA ASN A 243 -7.67 35.72 5.91
C ASN A 243 -6.61 34.63 6.01
N LEU A 244 -5.92 34.60 7.14
CA LEU A 244 -4.88 33.63 7.40
C LEU A 244 -5.52 32.30 7.82
N LYS A 245 -5.11 31.24 7.13
CA LYS A 245 -5.43 29.84 7.45
C LYS A 245 -4.18 29.01 7.22
N ARG A 246 -4.09 27.88 7.89
CA ARG A 246 -2.95 26.96 7.78
C ARG A 246 -2.99 26.24 6.43
N ALA A 247 -1.85 25.65 6.07
CA ALA A 247 -1.73 24.83 4.88
C ALA A 247 -1.10 23.48 5.27
N ARG A 248 -1.75 22.39 4.87
CA ARG A 248 -1.18 21.06 4.92
C ARG A 248 -0.97 20.57 3.49
N ALA A 249 0.28 20.32 3.14
CA ALA A 249 0.61 19.84 1.82
C ALA A 249 0.31 18.33 1.69
N ILE A 250 -0.07 17.91 0.49
CA ILE A 250 -0.23 16.50 0.13
C ILE A 250 0.58 16.18 -1.12
N ARG A 251 0.88 14.91 -1.37
CA ARG A 251 1.46 14.43 -2.62
C ARG A 251 0.90 13.07 -3.01
N SER A 252 1.01 12.73 -4.28
CA SER A 252 0.69 11.39 -4.81
C SER A 252 1.92 10.49 -4.84
N PHE A 253 1.71 9.18 -4.72
CA PHE A 253 2.74 8.16 -4.92
C PHE A 253 2.23 6.99 -5.75
#